data_AF-A0A526XMS2-F1
#
_entry.id   AF-A0A526XMS2-F1
#
_cell.length_a   1.000
_cell.length_b   1.000
_cell.length_c   1.000
_cell.angle_alpha   90.00
_cell.angle_beta   90.00
_cell.angle_gamma   90.00
#
_symmetry.space_group_name_H-M   'P 1'
#
loop_
_entity.id
_entity.type
_entity.pdbx_description
1 polymer ?
#
loop_
_entity_poly.entity_id
_entity_poly.type
_entity_poly.pdbx_seq_one_letter_code
_entity_poly.pdbx_strand_id
1 'polypeptide(L)' 'KTLYGIDPAQRLRDTLDHVSRVHADAKLILITGDLADTGDPAAYVLLREILSEVRLPVYLTIGNHDDRSAFRG' A
#
# COMPACT_ATOMS: atom_id res chain seq x y z
N LYS A 1 4.10 -1.55 12.67
CA LYS A 1 4.25 -0.38 13.57
C LYS A 1 2.92 0.34 13.61
N THR A 2 2.43 0.72 14.79
CA THR A 2 1.22 1.55 14.86
C THR A 2 1.57 3.02 14.62
N LEU A 3 0.75 3.72 13.84
CA LEU A 3 0.81 5.16 13.62
C LEU A 3 -0.43 5.78 14.28
N TYR A 4 -0.24 6.69 15.23
CA TYR A 4 -1.35 7.34 15.93
C TYR A 4 -2.39 6.37 16.54
N GLY A 5 -1.94 5.21 17.02
CA GLY A 5 -2.83 4.17 17.59
C GLY A 5 -3.53 3.28 16.55
N ILE A 6 -3.24 3.48 15.26
CA ILE A 6 -3.77 2.68 14.15
C ILE A 6 -2.67 1.75 13.63
N ASP A 7 -3.01 0.55 13.20
CA ASP A 7 -2.12 -0.29 12.40
C ASP A 7 -2.43 -0.08 10.90
N PRO A 8 -1.62 0.72 10.16
CA PRO A 8 -1.88 0.99 8.75
C PRO A 8 -1.78 -0.28 7.89
N ALA A 9 -0.90 -1.21 8.27
CA ALA A 9 -0.70 -2.44 7.53
C ALA A 9 -1.93 -3.34 7.65
N GLN A 10 -2.51 -3.46 8.85
CA GLN A 10 -3.76 -4.20 9.02
C GLN A 10 -4.92 -3.53 8.26
N ARG A 11 -5.05 -2.21 8.35
CA ARG A 11 -6.10 -1.48 7.61
C ARG A 11 -5.98 -1.61 6.09
N LEU A 12 -4.76 -1.64 5.56
CA LEU A 12 -4.53 -1.87 4.15
C LEU A 12 -5.00 -3.26 3.74
N ARG A 13 -4.65 -4.31 4.51
CA ARG A 13 -5.14 -5.68 4.27
C ARG A 13 -6.65 -5.75 4.28
N ASP A 14 -7.29 -5.20 5.32
CA ASP A 14 -8.75 -5.18 5.43
C ASP A 14 -9.42 -4.48 4.24
N THR A 15 -8.77 -3.43 3.73
CA THR A 15 -9.22 -2.67 2.54
C THR A 15 -9.09 -3.50 1.27
N LEU A 16 -7.97 -4.17 1.05
CA LEU A 16 -7.74 -5.04 -0.11
C LEU A 16 -8.71 -6.24 -0.11
N ASP A 17 -8.96 -6.81 1.06
CA ASP A 17 -9.96 -7.86 1.26
C ASP A 17 -11.37 -7.35 0.96
N HIS A 18 -11.69 -6.10 1.32
CA HIS A 18 -12.96 -5.49 0.96
C HIS A 18 -13.09 -5.30 -0.56
N VAL A 19 -12.06 -4.75 -1.21
CA VAL A 19 -12.02 -4.55 -2.67
C VAL A 19 -12.23 -5.87 -3.40
N SER A 20 -11.56 -6.95 -2.99
CA SER A 20 -11.70 -8.26 -3.63
C SER A 20 -13.13 -8.83 -3.59
N ARG A 21 -13.90 -8.49 -2.54
CA ARG A 21 -15.29 -8.94 -2.38
C ARG A 21 -16.30 -8.04 -3.07
N VAL A 22 -16.10 -6.73 -3.00
CA VAL A 22 -17.10 -5.73 -3.42
C VAL A 22 -16.87 -5.25 -4.85
N HIS A 23 -15.63 -5.27 -5.32
CA HIS A 23 -15.23 -4.82 -6.65
C HIS A 23 -14.52 -5.96 -7.40
N ALA A 24 -15.10 -7.15 -7.37
CA ALA A 24 -14.50 -8.36 -7.95
C ALA A 24 -14.28 -8.29 -9.48
N ASP A 25 -14.94 -7.36 -10.18
CA ASP A 25 -14.81 -7.13 -11.62
C ASP A 25 -13.77 -6.06 -11.99
N ALA A 26 -13.20 -5.37 -10.99
CA ALA A 26 -12.16 -4.36 -11.16
C ALA A 26 -10.98 -4.91 -11.97
N LYS A 27 -10.37 -4.03 -12.78
CA LYS A 27 -9.27 -4.41 -13.67
C LYS A 27 -7.88 -4.13 -13.11
N LEU A 28 -7.79 -3.19 -12.16
CA LEU A 28 -6.55 -2.82 -11.48
C LEU A 28 -6.87 -2.07 -10.18
N ILE A 29 -5.83 -1.89 -9.36
CA ILE A 29 -5.81 -0.99 -8.21
C ILE A 29 -4.79 0.11 -8.50
N LEU A 30 -5.16 1.38 -8.27
CA LEU A 30 -4.25 2.52 -8.33
C LEU A 30 -4.17 3.14 -6.93
N ILE A 31 -2.97 3.17 -6.34
CA ILE A 31 -2.71 3.83 -5.06
C ILE A 31 -1.98 5.15 -5.36
N THR A 32 -2.57 6.26 -4.96
CA THR A 32 -2.21 7.60 -5.44
C THR A 32 -1.14 8.33 -4.62
N GLY A 33 -0.26 7.60 -3.93
CA GLY A 33 0.83 8.16 -3.13
C GLY A 33 0.61 8.06 -1.62
N ASP A 34 1.54 8.66 -0.88
CA ASP A 34 1.68 8.58 0.58
C ASP A 34 1.70 7.13 1.06
N LEU A 35 2.58 6.37 0.40
CA LEU A 35 2.76 4.94 0.59
C LEU A 35 3.48 4.63 1.92
N ALA A 36 4.29 5.57 2.41
CA ALA A 36 4.92 5.57 3.72
C ALA A 36 4.72 6.92 4.42
N ASP A 37 4.62 6.91 5.75
CA ASP A 37 4.41 8.12 6.59
C ASP A 37 5.63 9.06 6.61
N THR A 38 6.83 8.48 6.61
CA THR A 38 8.12 9.20 6.70
C THR A 38 9.14 8.73 5.66
N GLY A 39 8.71 8.07 4.58
CA GLY A 39 9.62 7.53 3.56
C GLY A 39 10.53 6.39 4.02
N ASP A 40 10.19 5.69 5.12
CA ASP A 40 11.02 4.60 5.68
C ASP A 40 11.11 3.40 4.70
N PRO A 41 12.31 2.96 4.29
CA PRO A 41 12.50 1.77 3.46
C PRO A 41 11.76 0.53 3.97
N ALA A 42 11.68 0.32 5.29
CA ALA A 42 10.98 -0.82 5.87
C ALA A 42 9.47 -0.78 5.60
N ALA A 43 8.89 0.42 5.48
CA ALA A 43 7.48 0.59 5.13
C ALA A 43 7.22 0.16 3.67
N TYR A 44 8.15 0.45 2.75
CA TYR A 44 8.03 0.01 1.35
C TYR A 44 8.18 -1.50 1.20
N VAL A 45 9.08 -2.12 1.96
CA VAL A 45 9.20 -3.59 2.01
C VAL A 45 7.88 -4.20 2.49
N LEU A 46 7.35 -3.72 3.61
CA LEU A 46 6.06 -4.19 4.14
C LEU A 46 4.90 -3.96 3.18
N LEU A 47 4.84 -2.80 2.52
CA LEU A 47 3.84 -2.52 1.49
C LEU A 47 3.93 -3.52 0.34
N ARG A 48 5.15 -3.79 -0.15
CA ARG A 48 5.38 -4.77 -1.22
C ARG A 48 4.95 -6.17 -0.82
N GLU A 49 5.22 -6.59 0.42
CA GLU A 49 4.77 -7.88 0.96
C GLU A 49 3.24 -7.98 0.93
N ILE A 50 2.55 -6.96 1.46
CA ILE A 50 1.08 -6.92 1.47
C ILE A 50 0.51 -6.96 0.05
N LEU A 51 1.05 -6.16 -0.86
CA LEU A 51 0.57 -6.09 -2.24
C LEU A 51 0.88 -7.36 -3.04
N SER A 52 1.85 -8.18 -2.63
CA SER A 52 2.18 -9.45 -3.30
C SER A 52 1.06 -10.49 -3.20
N GLU A 53 0.15 -10.34 -2.24
CA GLU A 53 -1.02 -11.21 -2.04
C GLU A 53 -2.20 -10.82 -2.96
N VAL A 54 -2.13 -9.64 -3.59
CA VAL A 54 -3.21 -9.10 -4.43
C VAL A 54 -3.16 -9.70 -5.83
N ARG A 55 -4.29 -10.23 -6.30
CA ARG A 55 -4.40 -10.85 -7.64
C ARG A 55 -4.57 -9.85 -8.79
N LEU A 56 -5.05 -8.64 -8.48
CA LEU A 56 -5.22 -7.57 -9.46
C LEU A 56 -3.88 -6.86 -9.71
N PRO A 57 -3.64 -6.36 -10.94
CA PRO A 57 -2.54 -5.43 -11.19
C PRO A 57 -2.64 -4.22 -10.25
N VAL A 58 -1.55 -3.89 -9.57
CA VAL A 58 -1.47 -2.71 -8.69
C VAL A 58 -0.47 -1.71 -9.27
N TYR A 59 -0.91 -0.47 -9.43
CA TYR A 59 -0.08 0.66 -9.84
C TYR A 59 0.02 1.66 -8.70
N LEU A 60 1.22 2.19 -8.51
CA LEU A 60 1.53 3.12 -7.43
C LEU A 60 1.98 4.46 -8.02
N THR A 61 1.52 5.56 -7.45
CA THR A 61 2.15 6.87 -7.62
C THR A 61 2.88 7.26 -6.33
N ILE A 62 3.71 8.29 -6.39
CA ILE A 62 4.52 8.77 -5.26
C ILE A 62 3.87 10.03 -4.69
N GLY A 63 3.63 10.04 -3.38
CA GLY A 63 3.09 11.18 -2.65
C GLY A 63 4.17 12.09 -2.08
N ASN A 64 3.76 13.01 -1.21
CA ASN A 64 4.67 13.97 -0.57
C ASN A 64 5.37 13.40 0.66
N HIS A 65 4.79 12.38 1.31
CA HIS A 65 5.42 11.67 2.43
C HIS A 65 6.43 10.61 1.99
N ASP A 66 6.46 10.31 0.70
CA ASP A 66 7.29 9.27 0.13
C ASP A 66 8.71 9.76 -0.20
N ASP A 67 9.70 8.92 0.12
CA ASP A 67 11.06 9.11 -0.36
C ASP A 67 11.28 8.32 -1.67
N ARG A 68 11.56 9.05 -2.75
CA ARG A 68 11.73 8.48 -4.09
C ARG A 68 12.91 7.51 -4.21
N SER A 69 13.96 7.72 -3.43
CA SER A 69 15.17 6.90 -3.51
C SER A 69 14.95 5.60 -2.75
N ALA A 70 14.40 5.68 -1.54
CA ALA A 70 14.01 4.54 -0.72
C ALA A 70 12.95 3.67 -1.40
N PHE A 71 11.97 4.28 -2.09
CA PHE A 71 10.96 3.53 -2.84
C PHE A 71 11.54 2.71 -4.01
N ARG A 72 12.63 3.17 -4.62
CA ARG A 72 13.26 2.53 -5.79
C ARG A 72 14.32 1.48 -5.43
N GLY A 73 14.80 1.47 -4.18
CA GLY A 73 15.80 0.53 -3.68
C GLY A 73 15.23 -0.86 -3.43
#